data_AF-A0A445K0F1-F1
#
_entry.id   AF-A0A445K0F1-F1
#
_cell.length_a   1.000
_cell.length_b   1.000
_cell.length_c   1.000
_cell.angle_alpha   90.00
_cell.angle_beta   90.00
_cell.angle_gamma   90.00
#
_symmetry.space_group_name_H-M   'P 1'
#
loop_
_entity.id
_entity.type
_entity.pdbx_description
1 polymer ?
#
loop_
_entity_poly.entity_id
_entity_poly.type
_entity_poly.pdbx_seq_one_letter_code
_entity_poly.pdbx_strand_id
1 'polypeptide(L)'
;MVKMKRVILGLTPKEAFRMISHKFHGKGPGKMKQEKRMKQYHEELKMKQMKSSDTPSLSVERMREAQARLQTPYLVLSGHVKPGQTSDPKSGFATVEKDLPGGLTPMLGDRKVEHFLGIKRKAEPSSSDTPKKPKS
;
A
#
# COMPACT_ATOMS: atom_id res chain seq x y z
N MET A 1 19.56 -45.90 8.56
CA MET A 1 19.68 -45.27 7.22
C MET A 1 18.33 -45.02 6.51
N VAL A 2 17.32 -45.87 6.67
CA VAL A 2 16.00 -45.74 5.99
C VAL A 2 15.25 -44.44 6.34
N LYS A 3 15.31 -43.99 7.61
CA LYS A 3 14.64 -42.75 8.08
C LYS A 3 15.27 -41.46 7.53
N MET A 4 16.53 -41.51 7.09
CA MET A 4 17.30 -40.37 6.60
C MET A 4 17.02 -40.09 5.12
N LYS A 5 16.80 -41.15 4.30
CA LYS A 5 16.40 -41.01 2.88
C LYS A 5 15.02 -40.35 2.73
N ARG A 6 14.09 -40.59 3.67
CA ARG A 6 12.72 -40.03 3.60
C ARG A 6 12.64 -38.52 3.86
N VAL A 7 13.58 -37.96 4.63
CA VAL A 7 13.62 -36.51 4.93
C VAL A 7 14.30 -35.72 3.79
N ILE A 8 15.23 -36.35 3.06
CA ILE A 8 16.02 -35.68 2.01
C ILE A 8 15.22 -35.46 0.71
N LEU A 9 14.25 -36.32 0.41
CA LEU A 9 13.53 -36.31 -0.88
C LEU A 9 12.57 -35.11 -1.09
N GLY A 10 12.35 -34.27 -0.08
CA GLY A 10 11.52 -33.05 -0.17
C GLY A 10 12.27 -31.75 0.12
N LEU A 11 13.59 -31.80 0.23
CA LEU A 11 14.43 -30.64 0.56
C LEU A 11 15.16 -30.15 -0.68
N THR A 12 15.39 -28.84 -0.77
CA THR A 12 16.25 -28.32 -1.84
C THR A 12 17.68 -28.85 -1.64
N PRO A 13 18.50 -28.99 -2.71
CA PRO A 13 19.87 -29.49 -2.59
C PRO A 13 20.71 -28.74 -1.54
N LYS A 14 20.48 -27.44 -1.41
CA LYS A 14 21.13 -26.57 -0.40
C LYS A 14 20.80 -26.97 1.03
N GLU A 15 19.56 -27.40 1.28
CA GLU A 15 19.11 -27.80 2.60
C GLU A 15 19.55 -29.20 2.97
N ALA A 16 19.54 -30.11 1.99
CA ALA A 16 20.11 -31.44 2.15
C ALA A 16 21.61 -31.36 2.52
N PHE A 17 22.40 -30.55 1.80
CA PHE A 17 23.81 -30.31 2.14
C PHE A 17 23.98 -29.72 3.54
N ARG A 18 23.18 -28.71 3.90
CA ARG A 18 23.23 -28.07 5.22
C ARG A 18 22.94 -29.06 6.36
N MET A 19 22.00 -29.97 6.18
CA MET A 19 21.70 -31.02 7.17
C MET A 19 22.87 -31.98 7.35
N ILE A 20 23.46 -32.43 6.25
CA ILE A 20 24.62 -33.33 6.26
C ILE A 20 25.82 -32.62 6.91
N SER A 21 26.07 -31.35 6.55
CA SER A 21 27.14 -30.52 7.11
C SER A 21 27.00 -30.35 8.63
N HIS A 22 25.80 -30.01 9.13
CA HIS A 22 25.57 -29.91 10.57
C HIS A 22 25.77 -31.25 11.30
N LYS A 23 25.34 -32.35 10.68
CA LYS A 23 25.53 -33.70 11.26
C LYS A 23 26.99 -34.11 11.27
N PHE A 24 27.74 -33.74 10.23
CA PHE A 24 29.16 -34.02 10.07
C PHE A 24 30.02 -33.21 11.04
N HIS A 25 29.80 -31.89 11.14
CA HIS A 25 30.56 -31.02 12.03
C HIS A 25 30.04 -30.99 13.48
N GLY A 26 28.89 -31.61 13.76
CA GLY A 26 28.25 -31.60 15.08
C GLY A 26 27.74 -30.22 15.54
N LYS A 27 27.86 -29.20 14.70
CA LYS A 27 27.45 -27.81 14.99
C LYS A 27 26.17 -27.48 14.23
N GLY A 28 25.06 -27.53 14.94
CA GLY A 28 23.75 -27.16 14.43
C GLY A 28 23.50 -25.65 14.44
N PRO A 29 22.36 -25.21 13.88
CA PRO A 29 21.91 -23.84 14.02
C PRO A 29 21.46 -23.58 15.47
N GLY A 30 21.75 -22.39 16.01
CA GLY A 30 21.29 -22.00 17.34
C GLY A 30 19.76 -21.88 17.44
N LYS A 31 19.23 -21.84 18.67
CA LYS A 31 17.79 -21.83 18.99
C LYS A 31 16.99 -20.80 18.20
N MET A 32 17.41 -19.54 18.20
CA MET A 32 16.73 -18.46 17.46
C MET A 32 16.66 -18.71 15.94
N LYS A 33 17.71 -19.30 15.34
CA LYS A 33 17.72 -19.64 13.91
C LYS A 33 16.75 -20.77 13.59
N GLN A 34 16.58 -21.72 14.50
CA GLN A 34 15.60 -22.80 14.37
C GLN A 34 14.18 -22.25 14.49
N GLU A 35 13.91 -21.44 15.51
CA GLU A 35 12.60 -20.82 15.74
C GLU A 35 12.18 -19.93 14.55
N LYS A 36 13.09 -19.10 14.03
CA LYS A 36 12.80 -18.29 12.83
C LYS A 36 12.44 -19.15 11.63
N ARG A 37 13.18 -20.25 11.40
CA ARG A 37 12.89 -21.17 10.30
C ARG A 37 11.55 -21.88 10.49
N MET A 38 11.23 -22.31 11.70
CA MET A 38 9.94 -22.91 12.02
C MET A 38 8.79 -21.93 11.79
N LYS A 39 8.95 -20.67 12.20
CA LYS A 39 7.96 -19.61 11.95
C LYS A 39 7.74 -19.38 10.45
N GLN A 40 8.82 -19.28 9.68
CA GLN A 40 8.73 -19.13 8.21
C GLN A 40 8.01 -20.31 7.58
N TYR A 41 8.34 -21.54 7.98
CA TYR A 41 7.68 -22.74 7.49
C TYR A 41 6.17 -22.75 7.81
N HIS A 42 5.79 -22.35 9.02
CA HIS A 42 4.37 -22.23 9.38
C HIS A 42 3.64 -21.14 8.60
N GLU A 43 4.30 -20.01 8.36
CA GLU A 43 3.74 -18.91 7.57
C GLU A 43 3.57 -19.33 6.10
N GLU A 44 4.56 -19.98 5.50
CA GLU A 44 4.48 -20.55 4.15
C GLU A 44 3.39 -21.62 4.03
N LEU A 45 3.28 -22.52 5.01
CA LEU A 45 2.20 -23.51 5.04
C LEU A 45 0.84 -22.85 5.14
N LYS A 46 0.69 -21.84 6.00
CA LYS A 46 -0.56 -21.08 6.14
C LYS A 46 -0.92 -20.40 4.82
N MET A 47 0.04 -19.71 4.20
CA MET A 47 -0.14 -19.06 2.90
C MET A 47 -0.51 -20.04 1.79
N LYS A 48 0.08 -21.24 1.77
CA LYS A 48 -0.24 -22.28 0.77
C LYS A 48 -1.61 -22.93 1.01
N GLN A 49 -2.07 -23.00 2.27
CA GLN A 49 -3.39 -23.51 2.63
C GLN A 49 -4.50 -22.48 2.45
N MET A 50 -4.18 -21.18 2.42
CA MET A 50 -5.14 -20.11 2.17
C MET A 50 -5.75 -20.26 0.77
N LYS A 51 -7.08 -20.24 0.71
CA LYS A 51 -7.85 -20.22 -0.54
C LYS A 51 -7.75 -18.82 -1.15
N SER A 52 -7.84 -18.70 -2.48
CA SER A 52 -7.72 -17.44 -3.21
C SER A 52 -8.72 -16.34 -2.77
N SER A 53 -9.81 -16.70 -2.10
CA SER A 53 -10.80 -15.79 -1.54
C SER A 53 -10.46 -15.27 -0.15
N ASP A 54 -9.54 -15.91 0.56
CA ASP A 54 -9.22 -15.64 1.96
C ASP A 54 -7.85 -14.96 2.08
N THR A 55 -7.65 -13.89 1.30
CA THR A 55 -6.52 -12.97 1.53
C THR A 55 -6.91 -11.99 2.63
N PRO A 56 -6.20 -11.94 3.77
CA PRO A 56 -6.58 -11.09 4.90
C PRO A 56 -6.54 -9.60 4.58
N SER A 57 -5.95 -9.22 3.44
CA SER A 57 -5.84 -7.82 3.01
C SER A 57 -7.09 -7.27 2.31
N LEU A 58 -8.06 -8.13 1.90
CA LEU A 58 -9.26 -7.77 1.13
C LEU A 58 -8.96 -6.93 -0.14
N SER A 59 -7.72 -6.96 -0.64
CA SER A 59 -7.26 -6.01 -1.66
C SER A 59 -7.98 -6.24 -2.99
N VAL A 60 -8.20 -7.50 -3.38
CA VAL A 60 -8.87 -7.86 -4.63
C VAL A 60 -10.34 -7.43 -4.61
N GLU A 61 -11.02 -7.62 -3.48
CA GLU A 61 -12.42 -7.19 -3.32
C GLU A 61 -12.54 -5.67 -3.41
N ARG A 62 -11.67 -4.92 -2.71
CA ARG A 62 -11.63 -3.46 -2.81
C ARG A 62 -11.31 -2.97 -4.23
N MET A 63 -10.45 -3.67 -4.97
CA MET A 63 -10.18 -3.33 -6.38
C MET A 63 -11.41 -3.54 -7.26
N ARG A 64 -12.16 -4.64 -7.06
CA ARG A 64 -13.39 -4.93 -7.79
C ARG A 64 -14.50 -3.93 -7.45
N GLU A 65 -14.64 -3.57 -6.18
CA GLU A 65 -15.56 -2.53 -5.73
C GLU A 65 -15.23 -1.19 -6.37
N ALA A 66 -13.94 -0.82 -6.41
CA ALA A 66 -13.50 0.39 -7.09
C ALA A 66 -13.86 0.36 -8.58
N GLN A 67 -13.54 -0.71 -9.30
CA GLN A 67 -13.91 -0.88 -10.71
C GLN A 67 -15.43 -0.78 -10.94
N ALA A 68 -16.24 -1.39 -10.07
CA ALA A 68 -17.70 -1.31 -10.14
C ALA A 68 -18.23 0.11 -9.90
N ARG A 69 -17.65 0.82 -8.92
CA ARG A 69 -18.01 2.20 -8.60
C ARG A 69 -17.61 3.18 -9.69
N LEU A 70 -16.44 2.99 -10.29
CA LEU A 70 -15.93 3.85 -11.38
C LEU A 70 -16.49 3.45 -12.75
N GLN A 71 -17.09 2.27 -12.85
CA GLN A 71 -17.50 1.63 -14.10
C GLN A 71 -16.35 1.53 -15.12
N THR A 72 -15.11 1.34 -14.62
CA THR A 72 -13.92 1.18 -15.45
C THR A 72 -13.38 -0.25 -15.36
N PRO A 73 -12.99 -0.87 -16.48
CA PRO A 73 -12.45 -2.24 -16.46
C PRO A 73 -11.00 -2.32 -15.92
N TYR A 74 -10.32 -1.18 -15.76
CA TYR A 74 -8.96 -1.08 -15.24
C TYR A 74 -8.89 -0.17 -14.02
N LEU A 75 -7.85 -0.38 -13.19
CA LEU A 75 -7.53 0.43 -12.02
C LEU A 75 -6.03 0.74 -12.01
N VAL A 76 -5.67 2.02 -11.85
CA VAL A 76 -4.26 2.46 -11.80
C VAL A 76 -3.77 2.40 -10.36
N LEU A 77 -2.80 1.52 -10.08
CA LEU A 77 -2.26 1.28 -8.73
C LEU A 77 -0.92 2.01 -8.45
N SER A 78 -0.46 2.84 -9.39
CA SER A 78 0.83 3.54 -9.28
C SER A 78 0.69 4.91 -8.61
N GLY A 79 1.64 5.22 -7.72
CA GLY A 79 1.80 6.55 -7.13
C GLY A 79 2.42 7.54 -8.11
N HIS A 80 1.96 8.78 -8.03
CA HIS A 80 2.30 9.95 -8.86
C HIS A 80 1.76 9.90 -10.30
N VAL A 81 0.42 9.89 -10.42
CA VAL A 81 -0.26 10.21 -11.68
C VAL A 81 0.06 11.66 -12.04
N LYS A 82 0.76 11.90 -13.14
CA LYS A 82 0.96 13.26 -13.63
C LYS A 82 -0.39 13.83 -14.10
N PRO A 83 -0.71 15.11 -13.80
CA PRO A 83 -1.89 15.73 -14.38
C PRO A 83 -1.79 15.63 -15.90
N GLY A 84 -2.78 14.96 -16.53
CA GLY A 84 -2.80 14.68 -17.97
C GLY A 84 -2.68 13.20 -18.39
N GLN A 85 -2.42 12.26 -17.46
CA GLN A 85 -2.42 10.82 -17.77
C GLN A 85 -3.80 10.14 -17.63
N THR A 86 -4.84 10.89 -17.28
CA THR A 86 -6.22 10.42 -17.36
C THR A 86 -6.75 10.69 -18.76
N SER A 87 -7.24 9.65 -19.45
CA SER A 87 -7.92 9.79 -20.75
C SER A 87 -9.32 10.37 -20.64
N ASP A 88 -9.82 10.55 -19.41
CA ASP A 88 -11.14 11.12 -19.15
C ASP A 88 -10.98 12.54 -18.55
N PRO A 89 -11.34 13.60 -19.31
CA PRO A 89 -11.28 14.99 -18.86
C PRO A 89 -12.39 15.34 -17.84
N LYS A 90 -13.35 14.44 -17.59
CA LYS A 90 -14.48 14.62 -16.67
C LYS A 90 -14.33 13.81 -15.39
N SER A 91 -13.50 12.76 -15.39
CA SER A 91 -13.32 11.93 -14.20
C SER A 91 -12.37 12.59 -13.19
N GLY A 92 -12.93 13.27 -12.20
CA GLY A 92 -12.24 13.82 -11.03
C GLY A 92 -11.68 12.75 -10.07
N PHE A 93 -11.08 11.67 -10.57
CA PHE A 93 -10.55 10.59 -9.73
C PHE A 93 -9.26 10.93 -8.99
N ALA A 94 -8.65 12.09 -9.26
CA ALA A 94 -7.54 12.62 -8.46
C ALA A 94 -7.98 13.61 -7.37
N THR A 95 -9.23 14.08 -7.39
CA THR A 95 -9.77 15.02 -6.39
C THR A 95 -11.21 14.63 -6.06
N VAL A 96 -11.37 13.57 -5.28
CA VAL A 96 -12.49 13.59 -4.32
C VAL A 96 -12.08 14.58 -3.23
N GLU A 97 -12.11 15.88 -3.54
CA GLU A 97 -12.32 16.92 -2.53
C GLU A 97 -13.77 16.77 -2.10
N LYS A 98 -14.05 15.73 -1.32
CA LYS A 98 -15.26 15.72 -0.52
C LYS A 98 -14.92 16.69 0.60
N ASP A 99 -15.45 17.90 0.51
CA ASP A 99 -15.49 18.86 1.62
C ASP A 99 -16.29 18.23 2.76
N LEU A 100 -15.68 17.25 3.44
CA LEU A 100 -16.03 16.90 4.80
C LEU A 100 -15.51 18.05 5.64
N PRO A 101 -16.36 18.70 6.44
CA PRO A 101 -15.88 19.65 7.44
C PRO A 101 -15.02 18.84 8.44
N GLY A 102 -13.72 18.81 8.21
CA GLY A 102 -12.76 17.94 8.92
C GLY A 102 -11.77 17.15 8.05
N GLY A 103 -11.68 17.43 6.74
CA GLY A 103 -10.63 16.84 5.88
C GLY A 103 -9.21 17.21 6.33
N LEU A 104 -8.29 16.23 6.31
CA LEU A 104 -6.86 16.32 6.64
C LEU A 104 -6.04 17.13 5.61
N THR A 105 -6.62 18.14 4.95
CA THR A 105 -5.84 19.11 4.18
C THR A 105 -5.14 20.02 5.19
N PRO A 106 -3.78 20.04 5.23
CA PRO A 106 -3.08 20.97 6.08
C PRO A 106 -3.43 22.38 5.60
N MET A 107 -4.27 23.08 6.37
CA MET A 107 -4.61 24.47 6.11
C MET A 107 -3.31 25.23 5.87
N LEU A 108 -3.17 25.82 4.69
CA LEU A 108 -1.96 26.55 4.28
C LEU A 108 -2.31 28.03 4.12
N GLY A 109 -1.39 28.91 4.52
CA GLY A 109 -1.58 30.36 4.50
C GLY A 109 -2.53 30.88 5.57
N ASP A 110 -3.24 31.98 5.26
CA ASP A 110 -4.09 32.74 6.20
C ASP A 110 -5.15 31.88 6.91
N ARG A 111 -5.68 30.85 6.24
CA ARG A 111 -6.67 29.93 6.81
C ARG A 111 -6.12 29.14 8.01
N LYS A 112 -4.82 28.81 8.02
CA LYS A 112 -4.17 28.15 9.16
C LYS A 112 -4.12 29.07 10.37
N VAL A 113 -3.75 30.32 10.11
CA VAL A 113 -3.59 31.37 11.12
C VAL A 113 -4.95 31.68 11.74
N GLU A 114 -5.96 31.91 10.91
CA GLU A 114 -7.34 32.17 11.34
C GLU A 114 -7.91 31.03 12.21
N HIS A 115 -7.69 29.78 11.83
CA HIS A 115 -8.17 28.63 12.60
C HIS A 115 -7.50 28.52 13.97
N PHE A 116 -6.18 28.70 14.05
CA PHE A 116 -5.44 28.63 15.33
C PHE A 116 -5.70 29.83 16.24
N LEU A 117 -5.95 31.02 15.69
CA LEU A 117 -6.21 32.24 16.43
C LEU A 117 -7.72 32.51 16.64
N GLY A 118 -8.60 31.66 16.12
CA GLY A 118 -10.05 31.80 16.25
C GLY A 118 -10.63 33.05 15.54
N ILE A 119 -9.90 33.62 14.58
CA ILE A 119 -10.29 34.85 13.91
C ILE A 119 -11.23 34.52 12.75
N LYS A 120 -12.47 35.01 12.80
CA LYS A 120 -13.45 34.86 11.72
C LYS A 120 -13.57 36.18 10.96
N ARG A 121 -12.91 36.29 9.80
CA ARG A 121 -13.11 37.45 8.92
C ARG A 121 -14.56 37.47 8.42
N LYS A 122 -15.22 38.62 8.53
CA LYS A 122 -16.48 38.89 7.83
C LYS A 122 -16.15 39.06 6.34
N ALA A 123 -16.96 38.47 5.48
CA ALA A 123 -16.82 38.65 4.04
C ALA A 123 -17.21 40.09 3.70
N GLU A 124 -16.23 40.94 3.43
CA GLU A 124 -16.45 42.21 2.75
C GLU A 124 -16.48 41.94 1.22
N PRO A 125 -17.41 42.55 0.48
CA PRO A 125 -17.52 42.38 -0.97
C PRO A 125 -16.26 42.94 -1.65
N SER A 126 -15.71 42.14 -2.55
CA SER A 126 -14.55 42.44 -3.37
C SER A 126 -14.63 43.81 -4.04
N SER A 127 -13.78 44.76 -3.62
CA SER A 127 -13.35 45.88 -4.45
C SER A 127 -11.85 45.75 -4.72
N SER A 128 -11.50 45.41 -5.96
CA SER A 128 -10.22 45.81 -6.54
C SER A 128 -10.32 45.78 -8.05
N ASP A 129 -10.34 47.00 -8.58
CA ASP A 129 -10.15 47.40 -9.96
C ASP A 129 -9.04 46.64 -10.69
N THR A 130 -9.32 46.24 -11.93
CA THR A 130 -8.29 45.86 -12.91
C THR A 130 -7.88 47.08 -13.73
N PRO A 131 -6.61 47.51 -13.77
CA PRO A 131 -6.12 48.29 -14.88
C PRO A 131 -5.59 47.36 -15.98
N LYS A 132 -6.31 47.27 -17.10
CA LYS A 132 -5.81 46.66 -18.35
C LYS A 132 -4.73 47.57 -18.95
N LYS A 133 -3.50 47.08 -19.10
CA LYS A 133 -2.49 47.70 -19.98
C LYS A 133 -2.78 47.34 -21.45
N PRO A 134 -2.65 48.28 -22.40
CA PRO A 134 -2.78 47.99 -23.83
C PRO A 134 -1.51 47.30 -24.38
N LYS A 135 -1.70 46.41 -25.34
CA LYS A 135 -0.63 45.80 -26.13
C LYS A 135 -0.12 46.81 -27.16
N SER A 136 1.21 46.96 -27.24
CA SER A 136 1.90 47.46 -28.42
C SER A 136 2.20 46.30 -29.37
#